data_AF-A0A0W8JAL9-F1
#
_entry.id   AF-A0A0W8JAL9-F1
#
_cell.length_a   1.000
_cell.length_b   1.000
_cell.length_c   1.000
_cell.angle_alpha   90.00
_cell.angle_beta   90.00
_cell.angle_gamma   90.00
#
_symmetry.space_group_name_H-M   'P 1'
#
loop_
_entity.id
_entity.type
_entity.pdbx_description
1 polymer ?
#
loop_
_entity_poly.entity_id
_entity_poly.type
_entity_poly.pdbx_seq_one_letter_code
_entity_poly.pdbx_strand_id
1 'polypeptide(L)'
;MVQSAVKKIDLVDHTKALVNLIDNISRICHAHYEHGFSAKILQNHVENAPSLIEKQVVEQIRKNQNIETEELVDERQKLLERIMITPNGRIPKPLVSYALGLIRLPERFIEEFSIPLSSTPLARIISFNFRDMDENDFNDAVKDTEKFILSSESKSYFDWIKALDAYHYLIEHHYIDKDIEQLIIQAKNIISEYDFFERWDSSVENRYFERTINERLWSDKIIKLHQELFPAFKQKDEIYKSSIFQESFVRSWYEVSNKIYQTYDTKPFLNKFNLDEVVSGIIDNWTINESIIFGQYLSSRYNISNIYQFLEPEFEIVKDLQKKIKKEIDEIDSSMNKGKLTELLGYIDKTVIDIINAETRSKLASQNEK
;
A
#
# COMPACT_ATOMS: atom_id res chain seq x y z
N MET A 1 -10.29 48.78 -14.44
CA MET A 1 -11.58 48.30 -13.90
C MET A 1 -11.73 46.78 -13.93
N VAL A 2 -10.64 45.99 -13.95
CA VAL A 2 -10.68 44.50 -13.94
C VAL A 2 -10.22 43.91 -12.59
N GLN A 3 -9.48 44.68 -11.79
CA GLN A 3 -8.99 44.23 -10.47
C GLN A 3 -10.09 43.99 -9.43
N SER A 4 -11.29 44.53 -9.60
CA SER A 4 -12.42 44.32 -8.68
C SER A 4 -13.24 43.05 -8.95
N ALA A 5 -12.89 42.25 -9.97
CA ALA A 5 -13.60 41.02 -10.34
C ALA A 5 -12.83 39.74 -9.99
N VAL A 6 -11.59 39.85 -9.51
CA VAL A 6 -10.74 38.70 -9.17
C VAL A 6 -10.80 38.49 -7.67
N LYS A 7 -11.63 37.54 -7.23
CA LYS A 7 -11.65 37.09 -5.84
C LYS A 7 -10.52 36.07 -5.63
N LYS A 8 -9.55 36.39 -4.78
CA LYS A 8 -8.59 35.39 -4.29
C LYS A 8 -9.38 34.36 -3.48
N ILE A 9 -9.11 33.08 -3.74
CA ILE A 9 -9.80 31.99 -3.04
C ILE A 9 -8.83 31.42 -2.04
N ASP A 10 -9.20 31.56 -0.78
CA ASP A 10 -8.46 31.01 0.34
C ASP A 10 -8.43 29.47 0.21
N LEU A 11 -7.38 28.84 0.73
CA LEU A 11 -7.19 27.39 0.73
C LEU A 11 -6.88 26.76 -0.64
N VAL A 12 -6.40 27.50 -1.64
CA VAL A 12 -5.90 26.93 -2.92
C VAL A 12 -4.38 27.13 -3.02
N ASP A 13 -3.64 26.05 -3.31
CA ASP A 13 -2.23 26.16 -3.71
C ASP A 13 -2.19 26.77 -5.11
N HIS A 14 -2.16 28.10 -5.18
CA HIS A 14 -2.28 28.82 -6.44
C HIS A 14 -1.17 28.48 -7.44
N THR A 15 0.05 28.23 -6.97
CA THR A 15 1.19 27.86 -7.81
C THR A 15 0.96 26.48 -8.43
N LYS A 16 0.61 25.47 -7.62
CA LYS A 16 0.32 24.12 -8.11
C LYS A 16 -0.95 24.07 -8.95
N ALA A 17 -1.99 24.81 -8.57
CA ALA A 17 -3.23 24.94 -9.31
C ALA A 17 -2.98 25.57 -10.69
N LEU A 18 -2.16 26.62 -10.76
CA LEU A 18 -1.81 27.28 -12.02
C LEU A 18 -1.05 26.34 -12.95
N VAL A 19 0.01 25.68 -12.45
CA VAL A 19 0.80 24.72 -13.23
C VAL A 19 -0.08 23.57 -13.74
N ASN A 20 -0.92 23.01 -12.87
CA ASN A 20 -1.80 21.90 -13.21
C ASN A 20 -2.86 22.31 -14.26
N LEU A 21 -3.51 23.47 -14.07
CA LEU A 21 -4.52 23.98 -15.00
C LEU A 21 -3.90 24.30 -16.36
N ILE A 22 -2.72 24.96 -16.41
CA ILE A 22 -2.05 25.28 -17.66
C ILE A 22 -1.68 24.02 -18.43
N ASP A 23 -1.04 23.04 -17.77
CA ASP A 23 -0.66 21.77 -18.40
C ASP A 23 -1.90 21.04 -18.95
N ASN A 24 -2.93 20.88 -18.13
CA ASN A 24 -4.14 20.15 -18.53
C ASN A 24 -4.90 20.84 -19.67
N ILE A 25 -5.11 22.16 -19.58
CA ILE A 25 -5.80 22.93 -20.64
C ILE A 25 -4.99 22.87 -21.94
N SER A 26 -3.65 23.01 -21.87
CA SER A 26 -2.79 22.94 -23.05
C SER A 26 -2.89 21.57 -23.74
N ARG A 27 -2.90 20.46 -22.97
CA ARG A 27 -3.08 19.11 -23.51
C ARG A 27 -4.44 18.91 -24.16
N ILE A 28 -5.51 19.36 -23.50
CA ILE A 28 -6.88 19.29 -24.04
C ILE A 28 -6.96 20.03 -25.36
N CYS A 29 -6.46 21.28 -25.40
CA CYS A 29 -6.47 22.11 -26.60
C CYS A 29 -5.62 21.50 -27.71
N HIS A 30 -4.42 21.00 -27.39
CA HIS A 30 -3.55 20.34 -28.36
C HIS A 30 -4.21 19.09 -28.96
N ALA A 31 -4.81 18.23 -28.13
CA ALA A 31 -5.53 17.06 -28.61
C ALA A 31 -6.73 17.44 -29.49
N HIS A 32 -7.51 18.45 -29.09
CA HIS A 32 -8.72 18.84 -29.83
C HIS A 32 -8.42 19.59 -31.13
N TYR A 33 -7.63 20.66 -31.06
CA TYR A 33 -7.43 21.59 -32.17
C TYR A 33 -6.33 21.16 -33.13
N GLU A 34 -5.24 20.54 -32.64
CA GLU A 34 -4.15 20.12 -33.52
C GLU A 34 -4.34 18.70 -34.06
N HIS A 35 -4.84 17.77 -33.24
CA HIS A 35 -5.00 16.36 -33.62
C HIS A 35 -6.45 15.95 -33.93
N GLY A 36 -7.40 16.87 -33.82
CA GLY A 36 -8.79 16.68 -34.22
C GLY A 36 -9.58 15.67 -33.38
N PHE A 37 -9.18 15.40 -32.13
CA PHE A 37 -9.94 14.52 -31.25
C PHE A 37 -11.24 15.20 -30.81
N SER A 38 -12.38 14.53 -30.96
CA SER A 38 -13.67 15.11 -30.56
C SER A 38 -13.79 15.20 -29.03
N ALA A 39 -14.58 16.16 -28.54
CA ALA A 39 -14.82 16.33 -27.11
C ALA A 39 -15.31 15.04 -26.43
N LYS A 40 -16.17 14.27 -27.11
CA LYS A 40 -16.68 12.97 -26.62
C LYS A 40 -15.56 11.94 -26.45
N ILE A 41 -14.61 11.89 -27.40
CA ILE A 41 -13.45 11.00 -27.31
C ILE A 41 -12.56 11.40 -26.12
N LEU A 42 -12.29 12.70 -25.95
CA LEU A 42 -11.48 13.20 -24.83
C LEU A 42 -12.14 12.93 -23.48
N GLN A 43 -13.45 13.18 -23.34
CA GLN A 43 -14.21 12.90 -22.12
C GLN A 43 -14.22 11.41 -21.79
N ASN A 44 -14.49 10.55 -22.78
CA ASN A 44 -14.46 9.10 -22.59
C ASN A 44 -13.04 8.62 -22.22
N HIS A 45 -12.00 9.24 -22.79
CA HIS A 45 -10.63 8.90 -22.47
C HIS A 45 -10.32 9.20 -21.00
N VAL A 46 -10.58 10.42 -20.52
CA VAL A 46 -10.24 10.78 -19.13
C VAL A 46 -11.07 10.04 -18.07
N GLU A 47 -12.27 9.59 -18.42
CA GLU A 47 -13.15 8.81 -17.55
C GLU A 47 -12.68 7.36 -17.38
N ASN A 48 -12.13 6.77 -18.45
CA ASN A 48 -11.70 5.37 -18.48
C ASN A 48 -10.18 5.18 -18.41
N ALA A 49 -9.39 6.27 -18.47
CA ALA A 49 -7.95 6.19 -18.45
C ALA A 49 -7.45 5.77 -17.06
N PRO A 50 -6.68 4.69 -16.96
CA PRO A 50 -5.91 4.43 -15.75
C PRO A 50 -4.91 5.58 -15.54
N SER A 51 -4.72 5.95 -14.28
CA SER A 51 -3.70 6.91 -13.86
C SER A 51 -2.31 6.45 -14.32
N LEU A 52 -1.36 7.40 -14.43
CA LEU A 52 0.02 7.09 -14.77
C LEU A 52 0.61 5.98 -13.88
N ILE A 53 0.25 6.02 -12.60
CA ILE A 53 0.67 5.08 -11.57
C ILE A 53 0.09 3.69 -11.84
N GLU A 54 -1.21 3.58 -12.13
CA GLU A 54 -1.84 2.31 -12.49
C GLU A 54 -1.26 1.72 -13.78
N LYS A 55 -0.99 2.56 -14.80
CA LYS A 55 -0.34 2.11 -16.04
C LYS A 55 1.06 1.56 -15.80
N GLN A 56 1.89 2.27 -15.04
CA GLN A 56 3.26 1.82 -14.73
C GLN A 56 3.25 0.52 -13.91
N VAL A 57 2.29 0.35 -13.00
CA VAL A 57 2.13 -0.88 -12.23
C VAL A 57 1.69 -2.04 -13.12
N VAL A 58 0.70 -1.83 -14.00
CA VAL A 58 0.23 -2.84 -14.95
C VAL A 58 1.34 -3.23 -15.93
N GLU A 59 2.10 -2.27 -16.45
CA GLU A 59 3.25 -2.54 -17.33
C GLU A 59 4.35 -3.32 -16.63
N GLN A 60 4.63 -3.03 -15.35
CA GLN A 60 5.60 -3.80 -14.56
C GLN A 60 5.10 -5.22 -14.25
N ILE A 61 3.83 -5.41 -13.94
CA ILE A 61 3.23 -6.74 -13.76
C ILE A 61 3.32 -7.54 -15.07
N ARG A 62 3.00 -6.91 -16.21
CA ARG A 62 3.12 -7.52 -17.54
C ARG A 62 4.56 -7.92 -17.86
N LYS A 63 5.54 -7.03 -17.61
CA LYS A 63 6.98 -7.32 -17.79
C LYS A 63 7.46 -8.46 -16.90
N ASN A 64 6.98 -8.52 -15.66
CA ASN A 64 7.37 -9.59 -14.73
C ASN A 64 6.71 -10.94 -15.05
N GLN A 65 5.64 -10.96 -15.85
CA GLN A 65 4.89 -12.17 -16.21
C GLN A 65 5.15 -12.65 -17.66
N ASN A 66 6.05 -12.01 -18.43
CA ASN A 66 6.32 -12.33 -19.84
C ASN A 66 5.04 -12.42 -20.70
N ILE A 67 4.04 -11.59 -20.40
CA ILE A 67 2.80 -11.56 -21.18
C ILE A 67 3.04 -10.64 -22.39
N GLU A 68 3.53 -11.20 -23.49
CA GLU A 68 3.46 -10.55 -24.80
C GLU A 68 2.01 -10.59 -25.27
N THR A 69 1.34 -9.44 -25.20
CA THR A 69 0.07 -9.24 -25.90
C THR A 69 0.39 -8.45 -27.17
N GLU A 70 0.12 -9.04 -28.33
CA GLU A 70 -0.02 -8.29 -29.59
C GLU A 70 -1.24 -7.36 -29.45
N GLU A 71 -1.03 -6.25 -28.76
CA GLU A 71 -2.02 -5.20 -28.64
C GLU A 71 -2.02 -4.44 -29.98
N LEU A 72 -2.95 -4.82 -30.88
CA LEU A 72 -3.43 -4.02 -32.02
C LEU A 72 -4.07 -2.72 -31.48
N VAL A 73 -3.27 -1.89 -30.83
CA VAL A 73 -3.69 -0.59 -30.33
C VAL A 73 -3.49 0.39 -31.48
N ASP A 74 -4.62 0.87 -31.98
CA ASP A 74 -4.74 1.97 -32.94
C ASP A 74 -3.70 3.06 -32.61
N GLU A 75 -2.81 3.37 -33.55
CA GLU A 75 -1.78 4.40 -33.36
C GLU A 75 -2.38 5.74 -32.94
N ARG A 76 -3.62 6.01 -33.38
CA ARG A 76 -4.39 7.19 -32.99
C ARG A 76 -4.73 7.19 -31.50
N GLN A 77 -5.03 6.02 -30.92
CA GLN A 77 -5.28 5.86 -29.50
C GLN A 77 -3.99 6.03 -28.68
N LYS A 78 -2.86 5.48 -29.15
CA LYS A 78 -1.54 5.69 -28.50
C LYS A 78 -1.14 7.16 -28.47
N LEU A 79 -1.41 7.88 -29.56
CA LEU A 79 -1.17 9.32 -29.63
C LEU A 79 -2.01 10.08 -28.63
N LEU A 80 -3.32 9.78 -28.56
CA LEU A 80 -4.22 10.38 -27.58
C LEU A 80 -3.74 10.17 -26.15
N GLU A 81 -3.36 8.94 -25.82
CA GLU A 81 -2.79 8.58 -24.53
C GLU A 81 -1.56 9.40 -24.20
N ARG A 82 -0.59 9.48 -25.12
CA ARG A 82 0.64 10.25 -24.90
C ARG A 82 0.38 11.74 -24.64
N ILE A 83 -0.61 12.32 -25.31
CA ILE A 83 -0.96 13.74 -25.14
C ILE A 83 -1.67 13.95 -23.79
N MET A 84 -2.64 13.10 -23.47
CA MET A 84 -3.55 13.30 -22.33
C MET A 84 -3.01 12.76 -21.00
N ILE A 85 -1.90 12.03 -21.02
CA ILE A 85 -1.15 11.65 -19.82
C ILE A 85 -0.53 12.90 -19.18
N THR A 86 -0.88 13.19 -17.92
CA THR A 86 -0.26 14.25 -17.12
C THR A 86 0.51 13.67 -15.94
N PRO A 87 1.70 14.21 -15.59
CA PRO A 87 2.42 13.81 -14.38
C PRO A 87 1.69 14.23 -13.10
N ASN A 88 0.72 15.15 -13.19
CA ASN A 88 0.04 15.77 -12.04
C ASN A 88 -1.28 15.07 -11.65
N GLY A 89 -1.58 13.91 -12.21
CA GLY A 89 -2.78 13.13 -11.86
C GLY A 89 -3.68 12.82 -13.05
N ARG A 90 -5.00 12.80 -12.85
CA ARG A 90 -5.99 12.62 -13.91
C ARG A 90 -6.62 13.97 -14.28
N ILE A 91 -6.80 14.21 -15.57
CA ILE A 91 -7.53 15.40 -16.07
C ILE A 91 -9.02 15.23 -15.78
N PRO A 92 -9.67 16.12 -15.02
CA PRO A 92 -11.10 15.99 -14.72
C PRO A 92 -11.96 16.19 -15.97
N LYS A 93 -13.00 15.37 -16.13
CA LYS A 93 -13.98 15.47 -17.24
C LYS A 93 -14.66 16.84 -17.33
N PRO A 94 -15.03 17.51 -16.22
CA PRO A 94 -15.55 18.88 -16.28
C PRO A 94 -14.53 19.87 -16.85
N LEU A 95 -13.23 19.70 -16.57
CA LEU A 95 -12.18 20.57 -17.10
C LEU A 95 -12.04 20.44 -18.62
N VAL A 96 -12.17 19.24 -19.19
CA VAL A 96 -12.24 19.02 -20.65
C VAL A 96 -13.39 19.81 -21.26
N SER A 97 -14.56 19.73 -20.64
CA SER A 97 -15.77 20.40 -21.12
C SER A 97 -15.66 21.92 -21.05
N TYR A 98 -15.04 22.43 -19.99
CA TYR A 98 -14.79 23.86 -19.79
C TYR A 98 -13.77 24.40 -20.79
N ALA A 99 -12.63 23.71 -20.96
CA ALA A 99 -11.56 24.13 -21.88
C ALA A 99 -12.03 24.21 -23.34
N LEU A 100 -12.99 23.37 -23.72
CA LEU A 100 -13.60 23.36 -25.06
C LEU A 100 -14.85 24.27 -25.18
N GLY A 101 -15.17 25.06 -24.15
CA GLY A 101 -16.29 26.00 -24.16
C GLY A 101 -17.68 25.34 -24.13
N LEU A 102 -17.78 24.07 -23.74
CA LEU A 102 -19.05 23.32 -23.69
C LEU A 102 -19.86 23.60 -22.41
N ILE A 103 -19.18 24.04 -21.35
CA ILE A 103 -19.80 24.44 -20.09
C ILE A 103 -19.23 25.78 -19.62
N ARG A 104 -19.98 26.48 -18.77
CA ARG A 104 -19.45 27.63 -18.00
C ARG A 104 -18.63 27.13 -16.81
N LEU A 105 -17.87 28.04 -16.19
CA LEU A 105 -17.14 27.73 -14.95
C LEU A 105 -18.14 27.22 -13.90
N PRO A 106 -17.98 25.99 -13.37
CA PRO A 106 -18.88 25.46 -12.36
C PRO A 106 -18.83 26.27 -11.07
N GLU A 107 -19.93 26.30 -10.30
CA GLU A 107 -19.93 26.94 -8.98
C GLU A 107 -18.98 26.23 -8.00
N ARG A 108 -18.85 24.90 -8.13
CA ARG A 108 -17.96 24.04 -7.34
C ARG A 108 -16.69 23.68 -8.12
N PHE A 109 -16.08 24.67 -8.77
CA PHE A 109 -14.95 24.41 -9.67
C PHE A 109 -13.72 23.84 -8.94
N ILE A 110 -13.57 24.07 -7.63
CA ILE A 110 -12.48 23.51 -6.83
C ILE A 110 -12.58 21.98 -6.83
N GLU A 111 -13.74 21.45 -6.50
CA GLU A 111 -13.99 20.01 -6.47
C GLU A 111 -14.07 19.43 -7.88
N GLU A 112 -14.76 20.11 -8.79
CA GLU A 112 -15.01 19.61 -10.15
C GLU A 112 -13.77 19.62 -11.05
N PHE A 113 -12.84 20.54 -10.82
CA PHE A 113 -11.55 20.58 -11.52
C PHE A 113 -10.41 19.98 -10.70
N SER A 114 -10.70 19.34 -9.56
CA SER A 114 -9.69 18.77 -8.66
C SER A 114 -8.56 19.77 -8.36
N ILE A 115 -8.93 21.02 -8.08
CA ILE A 115 -7.98 22.09 -7.81
C ILE A 115 -7.18 21.72 -6.56
N PRO A 116 -5.84 21.75 -6.62
CA PRO A 116 -5.00 21.51 -5.46
C PRO A 116 -5.33 22.51 -4.35
N LEU A 117 -5.94 22.03 -3.28
CA LEU A 117 -6.15 22.84 -2.09
C LEU A 117 -4.79 23.11 -1.43
N SER A 118 -4.64 24.29 -0.83
CA SER A 118 -3.63 24.54 0.18
C SER A 118 -3.91 23.54 1.29
N SER A 119 -3.08 22.51 1.32
CA SER A 119 -2.99 21.61 2.43
C SER A 119 -2.61 22.42 3.69
N THR A 120 -2.81 21.84 4.86
CA THR A 120 -2.51 22.46 6.17
C THR A 120 -1.16 23.20 6.18
N PRO A 121 -0.93 24.19 7.06
CA PRO A 121 0.35 24.91 7.13
C PRO A 121 1.58 23.97 7.11
N LEU A 122 1.51 22.87 7.86
CA LEU A 122 2.48 21.77 7.84
C LEU A 122 2.73 21.19 6.44
N ALA A 123 1.66 20.89 5.70
CA ALA A 123 1.77 20.28 4.39
C ALA A 123 2.33 21.23 3.33
N ARG A 124 2.13 22.55 3.48
CA ARG A 124 2.82 23.55 2.64
C ARG A 124 4.31 23.64 2.94
N ILE A 125 4.72 23.46 4.20
CA ILE A 125 6.13 23.36 4.58
C ILE A 125 6.75 22.10 3.99
N ILE A 126 6.12 20.94 4.22
CA ILE A 126 6.54 19.62 3.69
C ILE A 126 6.72 19.64 2.17
N SER A 127 5.87 20.36 1.44
CA SER A 127 5.92 20.43 -0.02
C SER A 127 6.76 21.58 -0.58
N PHE A 128 7.49 22.31 0.26
CA PHE A 128 8.28 23.50 -0.11
C PHE A 128 7.46 24.65 -0.74
N ASN A 129 6.14 24.68 -0.50
CA ASN A 129 5.19 25.68 -1.04
C ASN A 129 4.87 26.81 -0.04
N PHE A 130 5.84 27.18 0.78
CA PHE A 130 5.71 28.22 1.79
C PHE A 130 6.07 29.63 1.29
N ARG A 131 6.57 29.77 0.05
CA ARG A 131 7.03 31.06 -0.53
C ARG A 131 5.94 32.13 -0.63
N ASP A 132 4.69 31.70 -0.76
CA ASP A 132 3.52 32.57 -0.88
C ASP A 132 2.81 32.78 0.49
N MET A 133 3.42 32.36 1.60
CA MET A 133 2.93 32.68 2.95
C MET A 133 3.31 34.10 3.31
N ASP A 134 2.45 34.77 4.09
CA ASP A 134 2.91 35.94 4.83
C ASP A 134 3.78 35.54 6.03
N GLU A 135 4.47 36.51 6.62
CA GLU A 135 5.44 36.25 7.68
C GLU A 135 4.81 35.61 8.94
N ASN A 136 3.55 35.94 9.25
CA ASN A 136 2.88 35.39 10.43
C ASN A 136 2.48 33.93 10.18
N ASP A 137 1.84 33.68 9.03
CA ASP A 137 1.47 32.34 8.58
C ASP A 137 2.70 31.42 8.47
N PHE A 138 3.80 31.94 7.95
CA PHE A 138 5.06 31.21 7.86
C PHE A 138 5.58 30.82 9.25
N ASN A 139 5.66 31.79 10.16
CA ASN A 139 6.15 31.55 11.52
C ASN A 139 5.29 30.54 12.29
N ASP A 140 3.97 30.57 12.11
CA ASP A 140 3.08 29.60 12.75
C ASP A 140 3.19 28.22 12.09
N ALA A 141 3.30 28.14 10.76
CA ALA A 141 3.57 26.89 10.06
C ALA A 141 4.89 26.24 10.50
N VAL A 142 5.93 27.04 10.75
CA VAL A 142 7.22 26.58 11.26
C VAL A 142 7.09 25.98 12.65
N LYS A 143 6.38 26.65 13.57
CA LYS A 143 6.13 26.14 14.93
C LYS A 143 5.34 24.84 14.89
N ASP A 144 4.29 24.77 14.06
CA ASP A 144 3.49 23.57 13.89
C ASP A 144 4.32 22.42 13.32
N THR A 145 5.23 22.71 12.39
CA THR A 145 6.14 21.72 11.82
C THR A 145 7.10 21.16 12.86
N GLU A 146 7.71 22.02 13.68
CA GLU A 146 8.58 21.59 14.77
C GLU A 146 7.81 20.76 15.81
N LYS A 147 6.63 21.23 16.21
CA LYS A 147 5.75 20.49 17.11
C LYS A 147 5.38 19.13 16.52
N PHE A 148 5.10 19.05 15.22
CA PHE A 148 4.83 17.80 14.54
C PHE A 148 6.05 16.87 14.50
N ILE A 149 7.26 17.38 14.34
CA ILE A 149 8.49 16.56 14.40
C ILE A 149 8.71 16.01 15.81
N LEU A 150 8.48 16.85 16.83
CA LEU A 150 8.83 16.58 18.22
C LEU A 150 7.67 16.07 19.12
N SER A 151 6.46 15.92 18.60
CA SER A 151 5.35 15.37 19.38
C SER A 151 5.43 13.85 19.48
N SER A 152 4.90 13.29 20.57
CA SER A 152 4.67 11.85 20.75
C SER A 152 3.31 11.39 20.21
N GLU A 153 2.56 12.27 19.54
CA GLU A 153 1.27 11.95 18.92
C GLU A 153 1.47 11.00 17.73
N SER A 154 0.44 10.20 17.43
CA SER A 154 0.52 9.25 16.32
C SER A 154 0.61 9.97 14.97
N LYS A 155 1.51 9.51 14.09
CA LYS A 155 1.71 10.11 12.76
C LYS A 155 2.32 9.15 11.74
N SER A 156 2.10 9.43 10.47
CA SER A 156 2.75 8.76 9.33
C SER A 156 4.28 8.93 9.37
N TYR A 157 5.02 7.82 9.26
CA TYR A 157 6.49 7.82 9.17
C TYR A 157 6.99 8.70 8.00
N PHE A 158 6.30 8.65 6.86
CA PHE A 158 6.75 9.37 5.68
C PHE A 158 6.46 10.86 5.74
N ASP A 159 5.37 11.26 6.36
CA ASP A 159 5.13 12.70 6.53
C ASP A 159 6.05 13.27 7.60
N TRP A 160 6.41 12.47 8.61
CA TRP A 160 7.44 12.81 9.58
C TRP A 160 8.82 13.01 8.94
N ILE A 161 9.30 12.09 8.10
CA ILE A 161 10.62 12.24 7.49
C ILE A 161 10.66 13.40 6.48
N LYS A 162 9.58 13.66 5.75
CA LYS A 162 9.49 14.83 4.85
C LYS A 162 9.43 16.15 5.65
N ALA A 163 8.71 16.17 6.77
CA ALA A 163 8.66 17.35 7.64
C ALA A 163 10.05 17.67 8.18
N LEU A 164 10.80 16.66 8.61
CA LEU A 164 12.18 16.82 9.07
C LEU A 164 13.11 17.33 7.96
N ASP A 165 12.96 16.82 6.74
CA ASP A 165 13.72 17.27 5.57
C ASP A 165 13.42 18.73 5.19
N ALA A 166 12.14 19.09 5.14
CA ALA A 166 11.72 20.47 4.91
C ALA A 166 12.21 21.41 6.02
N TYR A 167 12.15 20.99 7.28
CA TYR A 167 12.65 21.79 8.40
C TYR A 167 14.17 21.98 8.34
N HIS A 168 14.91 20.94 7.94
CA HIS A 168 16.35 21.05 7.72
C HIS A 168 16.69 22.06 6.63
N TYR A 169 15.96 22.03 5.51
CA TYR A 169 16.12 23.03 4.45
C TYR A 169 15.93 24.46 4.96
N LEU A 170 14.90 24.69 5.80
CA LEU A 170 14.62 26.00 6.38
C LEU A 170 15.76 26.51 7.27
N ILE A 171 16.38 25.61 8.03
CA ILE A 171 17.57 25.93 8.84
C ILE A 171 18.77 26.26 7.93
N GLU A 172 19.07 25.39 6.96
CA GLU A 172 20.27 25.53 6.11
C GLU A 172 20.24 26.80 5.24
N HIS A 173 19.04 27.26 4.88
CA HIS A 173 18.83 28.50 4.12
C HIS A 173 18.53 29.72 4.99
N HIS A 174 18.70 29.63 6.31
CA HIS A 174 18.51 30.74 7.25
C HIS A 174 17.09 31.34 7.28
N TYR A 175 16.06 30.56 6.91
CA TYR A 175 14.67 30.93 7.20
C TYR A 175 14.36 30.79 8.70
N ILE A 176 15.09 29.92 9.41
CA ILE A 176 14.97 29.69 10.85
C ILE A 176 16.39 29.62 11.43
N ASP A 177 16.61 30.25 12.58
CA ASP A 177 17.88 30.18 13.32
C ASP A 177 17.81 29.07 14.40
N LYS A 178 18.12 27.83 13.99
CA LYS A 178 18.12 26.65 14.88
C LYS A 178 19.25 25.67 14.53
N ASP A 179 19.59 24.82 15.49
CA ASP A 179 20.59 23.77 15.32
C ASP A 179 19.94 22.45 14.87
N ILE A 180 20.24 22.02 13.64
CA ILE A 180 19.76 20.76 13.09
C ILE A 180 20.27 19.53 13.86
N GLU A 181 21.49 19.57 14.42
CA GLU A 181 22.03 18.44 15.18
C GLU A 181 21.21 18.19 16.44
N GLN A 182 20.86 19.26 17.16
CA GLN A 182 20.00 19.16 18.33
C GLN A 182 18.61 18.63 17.98
N LEU A 183 18.01 19.09 16.89
CA LEU A 183 16.71 18.61 16.43
C LEU A 183 16.74 17.11 16.12
N ILE A 184 17.77 16.64 15.42
CA ILE A 184 17.92 15.21 15.09
C ILE A 184 18.10 14.36 16.35
N ILE A 185 18.86 14.84 17.33
CA ILE A 185 19.03 14.14 18.61
C ILE A 185 17.67 14.02 19.34
N GLN A 186 16.91 15.11 19.41
CA GLN A 186 15.59 15.10 20.05
C GLN A 186 14.62 14.16 19.31
N ALA A 187 14.59 14.23 17.98
CA ALA A 187 13.82 13.32 17.13
C ALA A 187 14.15 11.84 17.39
N LYS A 188 15.44 11.48 17.47
CA LYS A 188 15.88 10.11 17.77
C LYS A 188 15.40 9.65 19.15
N ASN A 189 15.51 10.53 20.16
CA ASN A 189 15.07 10.21 21.52
C ASN A 189 13.57 9.90 21.56
N ILE A 190 12.74 10.74 20.91
CA ILE A 190 11.28 10.53 20.89
C ILE A 190 10.92 9.21 20.20
N ILE A 191 11.58 8.86 19.09
CA ILE A 191 11.36 7.57 18.40
C ILE A 191 11.77 6.38 19.27
N SER A 192 12.83 6.53 20.06
CA SER A 192 13.28 5.47 20.97
C SER A 192 12.34 5.28 22.16
N GLU A 193 11.73 6.36 22.64
CA GLU A 193 10.86 6.35 23.83
C GLU A 193 9.40 6.01 23.50
N TYR A 194 8.92 6.34 22.30
CA TYR A 194 7.51 6.21 21.92
C TYR A 194 7.33 5.46 20.60
N ASP A 195 6.46 4.44 20.57
CA ASP A 195 6.01 3.78 19.33
C ASP A 195 4.84 4.55 18.70
N PHE A 196 5.11 5.77 18.26
CA PHE A 196 4.07 6.70 17.78
C PHE A 196 3.81 6.62 16.27
N PHE A 197 4.67 5.96 15.49
CA PHE A 197 4.43 5.88 14.05
C PHE A 197 3.19 5.05 13.74
N GLU A 198 2.34 5.62 12.89
CA GLU A 198 1.24 4.89 12.28
C GLU A 198 1.78 3.67 11.55
N ARG A 199 0.99 2.59 11.60
CA ARG A 199 1.33 1.32 10.97
C ARG A 199 1.44 1.52 9.46
N TRP A 200 2.33 0.78 8.84
CA TRP A 200 2.61 0.94 7.42
C TRP A 200 1.38 0.55 6.59
N ASP A 201 0.74 1.55 5.99
CA ASP A 201 -0.19 1.31 4.92
C ASP A 201 0.60 0.98 3.65
N SER A 202 0.38 -0.22 3.10
CA SER A 202 0.94 -0.66 1.83
C SER A 202 0.26 0.00 0.62
N SER A 203 -0.26 1.22 0.77
CA SER A 203 -0.80 2.01 -0.31
C SER A 203 0.22 2.14 -1.44
N VAL A 204 -0.28 2.30 -2.66
CA VAL A 204 0.56 2.46 -3.85
C VAL A 204 1.51 3.66 -3.69
N GLU A 205 1.03 4.72 -3.04
CA GLU A 205 1.79 5.94 -2.76
C GLU A 205 2.98 5.69 -1.81
N ASN A 206 2.77 5.00 -0.69
CA ASN A 206 3.83 4.70 0.28
C ASN A 206 4.90 3.78 -0.32
N ARG A 207 4.52 2.77 -1.10
CA ARG A 207 5.47 1.90 -1.81
C ARG A 207 6.27 2.63 -2.88
N TYR A 208 5.65 3.56 -3.58
CA TYR A 208 6.34 4.39 -4.56
C TYR A 208 7.33 5.33 -3.86
N PHE A 209 6.91 5.94 -2.75
CA PHE A 209 7.75 6.84 -1.98
C PHE A 209 8.96 6.11 -1.37
N GLU A 210 8.79 4.92 -0.79
CA GLU A 210 9.91 4.06 -0.33
C GLU A 210 10.99 3.89 -1.42
N ARG A 211 10.55 3.65 -2.66
CA ARG A 211 11.46 3.41 -3.80
C ARG A 211 12.15 4.68 -4.31
N THR A 212 11.55 5.84 -4.09
CA THR A 212 12.01 7.13 -4.65
C THR A 212 12.49 8.10 -3.57
N ILE A 213 12.61 7.65 -2.32
CA ILE A 213 12.89 8.52 -1.18
C ILE A 213 14.24 9.24 -1.31
N ASN A 214 15.26 8.56 -1.83
CA ASN A 214 16.57 9.15 -2.08
C ASN A 214 16.55 10.25 -3.17
N GLU A 215 15.53 10.25 -4.04
CA GLU A 215 15.35 11.25 -5.10
C GLU A 215 14.42 12.39 -4.65
N ARG A 216 13.67 12.19 -3.56
CA ARG A 216 12.60 13.09 -3.11
C ARG A 216 12.95 13.88 -1.85
N LEU A 217 13.86 13.36 -1.03
CA LEU A 217 14.40 14.12 0.09
C LEU A 217 15.52 15.04 -0.44
N TRP A 218 15.54 16.25 0.06
CA TRP A 218 16.50 17.27 -0.33
C TRP A 218 17.86 17.05 0.36
N SER A 219 17.86 16.63 1.63
CA SER A 219 19.08 16.54 2.42
C SER A 219 19.68 15.14 2.51
N ASP A 220 20.96 15.00 2.11
CA ASP A 220 21.77 13.79 2.33
C ASP A 220 21.80 13.34 3.79
N LYS A 221 21.72 14.29 4.73
CA LYS A 221 21.74 14.00 6.15
C LYS A 221 20.45 13.30 6.60
N ILE A 222 19.31 13.76 6.08
CA ILE A 222 18.00 13.16 6.39
C ILE A 222 17.83 11.85 5.64
N ILE A 223 18.39 11.72 4.44
CA ILE A 223 18.47 10.43 3.72
C ILE A 223 19.22 9.38 4.55
N LYS A 224 20.39 9.73 5.12
CA LYS A 224 21.14 8.80 5.99
C LYS A 224 20.36 8.41 7.24
N LEU A 225 19.66 9.37 7.86
CA LEU A 225 18.81 9.10 9.02
C LEU A 225 17.65 8.16 8.67
N HIS A 226 17.03 8.33 7.50
CA HIS A 226 16.01 7.42 7.00
C HIS A 226 16.55 6.00 6.85
N GLN A 227 17.72 5.84 6.21
CA GLN A 227 18.37 4.55 6.02
C GLN A 227 18.69 3.84 7.34
N GLU A 228 19.01 4.60 8.40
CA GLU A 228 19.23 4.10 9.75
C GLU A 228 17.94 3.60 10.42
N LEU A 229 16.86 4.40 10.36
CA LEU A 229 15.65 4.18 11.16
C LEU A 229 14.62 3.27 10.49
N PHE A 230 14.51 3.34 9.17
CA PHE A 230 13.44 2.67 8.42
C PHE A 230 13.43 1.15 8.54
N PRO A 231 14.58 0.43 8.53
CA PRO A 231 14.59 -1.02 8.71
C PRO A 231 13.95 -1.47 10.02
N ALA A 232 14.23 -0.76 11.12
CA ALA A 232 13.66 -1.06 12.43
C ALA A 232 12.15 -0.78 12.49
N PHE A 233 11.70 0.32 11.89
CA PHE A 233 10.27 0.62 11.74
C PHE A 233 9.54 -0.46 10.93
N LYS A 234 10.10 -0.84 9.78
CA LYS A 234 9.53 -1.89 8.91
C LYS A 234 9.45 -3.23 9.61
N GLN A 235 10.50 -3.62 10.35
CA GLN A 235 10.51 -4.86 11.13
C GLN A 235 9.41 -4.86 12.21
N LYS A 236 9.25 -3.76 12.96
CA LYS A 236 8.19 -3.63 13.98
C LYS A 236 6.80 -3.77 13.34
N ASP A 237 6.58 -3.12 12.20
CA ASP A 237 5.31 -3.21 11.47
C ASP A 237 5.03 -4.63 10.94
N GLU A 238 6.05 -5.32 10.42
CA GLU A 238 5.92 -6.71 9.98
C GLU A 238 5.58 -7.66 11.12
N ILE A 239 6.22 -7.51 12.29
CA ILE A 239 5.89 -8.27 13.50
C ILE A 239 4.45 -8.01 13.91
N TYR A 240 4.02 -6.75 13.93
CA TYR A 240 2.64 -6.38 14.26
C TYR A 240 1.62 -6.99 13.30
N LYS A 241 1.87 -6.90 11.99
CA LYS A 241 1.02 -7.54 10.97
C LYS A 241 0.97 -9.05 11.10
N SER A 242 2.08 -9.67 11.49
CA SER A 242 2.13 -11.10 11.78
C SER A 242 1.28 -11.44 13.01
N SER A 243 1.35 -10.65 14.08
CA SER A 243 0.53 -10.81 15.29
C SER A 243 -0.96 -10.69 14.98
N ILE A 244 -1.38 -9.63 14.27
CA ILE A 244 -2.79 -9.48 13.88
C ILE A 244 -3.24 -10.66 13.02
N PHE A 245 -2.39 -11.12 12.10
CA PHE A 245 -2.73 -12.22 11.23
C PHE A 245 -2.88 -13.54 12.02
N GLN A 246 -2.00 -13.79 13.00
CA GLN A 246 -2.13 -14.88 13.97
C GLN A 246 -3.44 -14.75 14.76
N GLU A 247 -3.71 -13.61 15.38
CA GLU A 247 -4.91 -13.37 16.18
C GLU A 247 -6.19 -13.56 15.37
N SER A 248 -6.23 -13.05 14.15
CA SER A 248 -7.38 -13.22 13.24
C SER A 248 -7.57 -14.69 12.86
N PHE A 249 -6.47 -15.42 12.63
CA PHE A 249 -6.52 -16.84 12.31
C PHE A 249 -7.01 -17.68 13.50
N VAL A 250 -6.52 -17.40 14.71
CA VAL A 250 -6.98 -18.03 15.96
C VAL A 250 -8.46 -17.73 16.24
N ARG A 251 -8.92 -16.53 15.89
CA ARG A 251 -10.31 -16.11 16.09
C ARG A 251 -11.26 -16.80 15.12
N SER A 252 -10.94 -16.88 13.83
CA SER A 252 -11.83 -17.44 12.82
C SER A 252 -11.10 -17.75 11.52
N TRP A 253 -11.39 -18.91 10.92
CA TRP A 253 -10.94 -19.23 9.57
C TRP A 253 -11.49 -18.24 8.54
N TYR A 254 -12.74 -17.82 8.67
CA TYR A 254 -13.37 -16.96 7.66
C TYR A 254 -12.70 -15.59 7.51
N GLU A 255 -12.21 -15.02 8.61
CA GLU A 255 -11.55 -13.70 8.60
C GLU A 255 -10.26 -13.67 7.79
N VAL A 256 -9.60 -14.82 7.68
CA VAL A 256 -8.28 -14.96 7.05
C VAL A 256 -8.32 -15.73 5.75
N SER A 257 -9.37 -16.53 5.53
CA SER A 257 -9.53 -17.43 4.38
C SER A 257 -9.28 -16.75 3.04
N ASN A 258 -9.90 -15.59 2.77
CA ASN A 258 -9.74 -14.87 1.51
C ASN A 258 -8.28 -14.46 1.25
N LYS A 259 -7.60 -13.94 2.28
CA LYS A 259 -6.18 -13.58 2.18
C LYS A 259 -5.31 -14.82 1.95
N ILE A 260 -5.64 -15.93 2.60
CA ILE A 260 -4.94 -17.21 2.44
C ILE A 260 -5.11 -17.76 1.03
N TYR A 261 -6.33 -17.81 0.50
CA TYR A 261 -6.59 -18.24 -0.88
C TYR A 261 -5.86 -17.36 -1.92
N GLN A 262 -5.85 -16.04 -1.73
CA GLN A 262 -5.23 -15.13 -2.71
C GLN A 262 -3.70 -15.12 -2.66
N THR A 263 -3.11 -15.28 -1.47
CA THR A 263 -1.69 -15.01 -1.25
C THR A 263 -0.86 -16.27 -1.03
N TYR A 264 -1.48 -17.31 -0.46
CA TYR A 264 -0.78 -18.45 0.15
C TYR A 264 -1.19 -19.82 -0.45
N ASP A 265 -1.94 -19.82 -1.54
CA ASP A 265 -2.37 -21.05 -2.21
C ASP A 265 -1.17 -21.96 -2.55
N THR A 266 -0.11 -21.38 -3.09
CA THR A 266 1.15 -22.07 -3.44
C THR A 266 2.35 -21.67 -2.58
N LYS A 267 2.13 -21.03 -1.42
CA LYS A 267 3.21 -20.55 -0.53
C LYS A 267 2.99 -20.98 0.91
N PRO A 268 4.05 -21.34 1.66
CA PRO A 268 3.97 -21.61 3.09
C PRO A 268 3.36 -20.45 3.90
N PHE A 269 2.44 -20.79 4.81
CA PHE A 269 1.81 -19.86 5.75
C PHE A 269 1.56 -20.45 7.14
N LEU A 270 1.25 -21.74 7.30
CA LEU A 270 1.00 -22.39 8.58
C LEU A 270 2.21 -22.35 9.50
N ASN A 271 3.41 -22.39 8.93
CA ASN A 271 4.67 -22.26 9.65
C ASN A 271 4.86 -20.87 10.30
N LYS A 272 4.00 -19.90 9.98
CA LYS A 272 4.03 -18.56 10.58
C LYS A 272 3.19 -18.45 11.85
N PHE A 273 2.45 -19.50 12.20
CA PHE A 273 1.50 -19.47 13.29
C PHE A 273 1.98 -20.28 14.49
N ASN A 274 1.61 -19.82 15.69
CA ASN A 274 1.77 -20.62 16.90
C ASN A 274 0.68 -21.71 16.90
N LEU A 275 1.06 -22.96 16.60
CA LEU A 275 0.11 -24.07 16.50
C LEU A 275 -0.69 -24.33 17.79
N ASP A 276 -0.12 -24.05 18.96
CA ASP A 276 -0.84 -24.26 20.23
C ASP A 276 -2.02 -23.28 20.36
N GLU A 277 -1.80 -22.02 20.01
CA GLU A 277 -2.87 -21.02 19.95
C GLU A 277 -3.87 -21.33 18.83
N VAL A 278 -3.41 -21.83 17.68
CA VAL A 278 -4.29 -22.25 16.58
C VAL A 278 -5.23 -23.36 17.04
N VAL A 279 -4.70 -24.42 17.66
CA VAL A 279 -5.51 -25.54 18.13
C VAL A 279 -6.51 -25.09 19.19
N SER A 280 -6.08 -24.24 20.13
CA SER A 280 -6.97 -23.62 21.11
C SER A 280 -8.08 -22.81 20.43
N GLY A 281 -7.73 -21.98 19.43
CA GLY A 281 -8.70 -21.21 18.65
C GLY A 281 -9.69 -22.07 17.86
N ILE A 282 -9.24 -23.20 17.30
CA ILE A 282 -10.10 -24.18 16.64
C ILE A 282 -11.12 -24.74 17.64
N ILE A 283 -10.70 -25.03 18.88
CA ILE A 283 -11.57 -25.58 19.92
C ILE A 283 -12.58 -24.53 20.40
N ASP A 284 -12.08 -23.36 20.75
CA ASP A 284 -12.82 -22.34 21.50
C ASP A 284 -13.63 -21.38 20.62
N ASN A 285 -13.08 -21.01 19.46
CA ASN A 285 -13.65 -19.93 18.64
C ASN A 285 -14.29 -20.43 17.35
N TRP A 286 -13.69 -21.43 16.69
CA TRP A 286 -14.14 -21.85 15.37
C TRP A 286 -15.44 -22.66 15.44
N THR A 287 -16.35 -22.35 14.52
CA THR A 287 -17.54 -23.16 14.26
C THR A 287 -17.17 -24.50 13.61
N ILE A 288 -18.07 -25.48 13.72
CA ILE A 288 -17.90 -26.78 13.06
C ILE A 288 -17.66 -26.62 11.56
N ASN A 289 -18.42 -25.72 10.93
CA ASN A 289 -18.33 -25.47 9.49
C ASN A 289 -16.98 -24.87 9.10
N GLU A 290 -16.41 -23.97 9.90
CA GLU A 290 -15.06 -23.43 9.67
C GLU A 290 -14.00 -24.51 9.73
N SER A 291 -14.05 -25.39 10.73
CA SER A 291 -13.13 -26.52 10.84
C SER A 291 -13.22 -27.45 9.64
N ILE A 292 -14.44 -27.76 9.17
CA ILE A 292 -14.65 -28.58 7.97
C ILE A 292 -14.05 -27.91 6.73
N ILE A 293 -14.35 -26.62 6.49
CA ILE A 293 -13.86 -25.90 5.30
C ILE A 293 -12.34 -25.78 5.33
N PHE A 294 -11.75 -25.51 6.50
CA PHE A 294 -10.31 -25.50 6.66
C PHE A 294 -9.69 -26.88 6.38
N GLY A 295 -10.28 -27.96 6.89
CA GLY A 295 -9.84 -29.33 6.58
C GLY A 295 -9.91 -29.65 5.08
N GLN A 296 -11.01 -29.28 4.43
CA GLN A 296 -11.17 -29.41 2.98
C GLN A 296 -10.11 -28.61 2.20
N TYR A 297 -9.82 -27.39 2.65
CA TYR A 297 -8.76 -26.57 2.09
C TYR A 297 -7.40 -27.26 2.19
N LEU A 298 -7.01 -27.76 3.36
CA LEU A 298 -5.77 -28.52 3.52
C LEU A 298 -5.75 -29.75 2.61
N SER A 299 -6.82 -30.55 2.57
CA SER A 299 -6.85 -31.73 1.70
C SER A 299 -6.69 -31.35 0.22
N SER A 300 -7.34 -30.28 -0.24
CA SER A 300 -7.20 -29.82 -1.63
C SER A 300 -5.80 -29.29 -1.93
N ARG A 301 -5.25 -28.46 -1.02
CA ARG A 301 -3.96 -27.78 -1.21
C ARG A 301 -2.79 -28.75 -1.29
N TYR A 302 -2.83 -29.84 -0.53
CA TYR A 302 -1.77 -30.84 -0.52
C TYR A 302 -1.98 -31.99 -1.52
N ASN A 303 -3.11 -32.04 -2.23
CA ASN A 303 -3.41 -33.06 -3.23
C ASN A 303 -3.05 -32.62 -4.67
N ILE A 304 -1.92 -31.92 -4.84
CA ILE A 304 -1.40 -31.55 -6.17
C ILE A 304 -0.07 -32.27 -6.46
N SER A 305 0.18 -32.60 -7.74
CA SER A 305 1.31 -33.46 -8.11
C SER A 305 2.69 -32.90 -7.70
N ASN A 306 2.82 -31.57 -7.68
CA ASN A 306 4.09 -30.87 -7.44
C ASN A 306 4.18 -30.23 -6.04
N ILE A 307 3.39 -30.67 -5.04
CA ILE A 307 3.38 -30.05 -3.69
C ILE A 307 4.77 -29.89 -3.07
N TYR A 308 5.68 -30.84 -3.33
CA TYR A 308 7.02 -30.84 -2.74
C TYR A 308 7.78 -29.56 -3.09
N GLN A 309 7.67 -29.07 -4.33
CA GLN A 309 8.40 -27.87 -4.78
C GLN A 309 7.89 -26.58 -4.12
N PHE A 310 6.63 -26.56 -3.68
CA PHE A 310 5.97 -25.34 -3.22
C PHE A 310 5.77 -25.31 -1.70
N LEU A 311 5.51 -26.47 -1.09
CA LEU A 311 4.99 -26.58 0.28
C LEU A 311 5.82 -27.49 1.19
N GLU A 312 6.98 -28.00 0.73
CA GLU A 312 7.91 -28.77 1.58
C GLU A 312 8.19 -28.08 2.94
N PRO A 313 8.37 -26.75 3.03
CA PRO A 313 8.62 -26.09 4.32
C PRO A 313 7.48 -26.21 5.34
N GLU A 314 6.27 -26.66 4.93
CA GLU A 314 5.12 -26.88 5.83
C GLU A 314 4.86 -28.35 6.16
N PHE A 315 5.58 -29.30 5.59
CA PHE A 315 5.22 -30.71 5.76
C PHE A 315 5.28 -31.14 7.24
N GLU A 316 6.33 -30.72 7.95
CA GLU A 316 6.44 -31.00 9.39
C GLU A 316 5.39 -30.24 10.21
N ILE A 317 5.05 -29.00 9.86
CA ILE A 317 4.04 -28.23 10.62
C ILE A 317 2.64 -28.85 10.49
N VAL A 318 2.31 -29.44 9.34
CA VAL A 318 1.05 -30.16 9.15
C VAL A 318 1.02 -31.47 9.94
N LYS A 319 2.13 -32.22 9.97
CA LYS A 319 2.26 -33.42 10.81
C LYS A 319 2.15 -33.08 12.30
N ASP A 320 2.68 -31.94 12.72
CA ASP A 320 2.56 -31.49 14.12
C ASP A 320 1.15 -31.02 14.46
N LEU A 321 0.45 -30.35 13.53
CA LEU A 321 -0.97 -30.04 13.68
C LEU A 321 -1.79 -31.32 13.86
N GLN A 322 -1.55 -32.35 13.05
CA GLN A 322 -2.20 -33.67 13.19
C GLN A 322 -2.00 -34.25 14.60
N LYS A 323 -0.75 -34.27 15.09
CA LYS A 323 -0.43 -34.80 16.43
C LYS A 323 -1.14 -34.02 17.54
N LYS A 324 -1.15 -32.69 17.46
CA LYS A 324 -1.81 -31.84 18.47
C LYS A 324 -3.32 -32.06 18.47
N ILE A 325 -3.97 -32.04 17.31
CA ILE A 325 -5.42 -32.31 17.21
C ILE A 325 -5.77 -33.70 17.75
N LYS A 326 -4.97 -34.72 17.41
CA LYS A 326 -5.17 -36.09 17.92
C LYS A 326 -5.06 -36.14 19.45
N LYS A 327 -4.06 -35.48 20.02
CA LYS A 327 -3.89 -35.38 21.47
C LYS A 327 -5.11 -34.73 22.14
N GLU A 328 -5.61 -33.63 21.60
CA GLU A 328 -6.81 -32.96 22.14
C GLU A 328 -8.06 -33.85 22.07
N ILE A 329 -8.23 -34.62 21.00
CA ILE A 329 -9.34 -35.59 20.88
C ILE A 329 -9.28 -36.67 21.97
N ASP A 330 -8.08 -37.14 22.32
CA ASP A 330 -7.87 -38.15 23.36
C ASP A 330 -8.15 -37.59 24.77
N GLU A 331 -7.95 -36.29 24.98
CA GLU A 331 -8.11 -35.60 26.28
C GLU A 331 -9.54 -35.05 26.51
N ILE A 332 -10.33 -34.85 25.46
CA ILE A 332 -11.69 -34.28 25.55
C ILE A 332 -12.76 -35.38 25.62
N ASP A 333 -13.76 -35.21 26.49
CA ASP A 333 -14.94 -36.08 26.59
C ASP A 333 -15.89 -35.95 25.39
N SER A 334 -16.79 -36.92 25.22
CA SER A 334 -17.81 -36.93 24.16
C SER A 334 -18.61 -35.62 24.12
N SER A 335 -18.42 -34.85 23.05
CA SER A 335 -18.97 -33.50 22.90
C SER A 335 -19.01 -33.09 21.42
N MET A 336 -19.70 -32.00 21.10
CA MET A 336 -19.67 -31.40 19.75
C MET A 336 -18.25 -31.00 19.35
N ASN A 337 -17.44 -30.50 20.29
CA ASN A 337 -16.04 -30.16 20.04
C ASN A 337 -15.22 -31.40 19.69
N LYS A 338 -15.41 -32.54 20.37
CA LYS A 338 -14.76 -33.79 20.00
C LYS A 338 -15.13 -34.24 18.59
N GLY A 339 -16.41 -34.13 18.21
CA GLY A 339 -16.89 -34.40 16.85
C GLY A 339 -16.24 -33.50 15.81
N LYS A 340 -16.25 -32.18 16.03
CA LYS A 340 -15.58 -31.16 15.20
C LYS A 340 -14.11 -31.49 14.95
N LEU A 341 -13.36 -31.80 16.01
CA LEU A 341 -11.95 -32.14 15.91
C LEU A 341 -11.73 -33.46 15.17
N THR A 342 -12.61 -34.46 15.39
CA THR A 342 -12.52 -35.77 14.72
C THR A 342 -12.76 -35.65 13.21
N GLU A 343 -13.73 -34.84 12.79
CA GLU A 343 -13.96 -34.53 11.37
C GLU A 343 -12.77 -33.81 10.75
N LEU A 344 -12.24 -32.78 11.44
CA LEU A 344 -11.04 -32.07 11.00
C LEU A 344 -9.83 -33.02 10.88
N LEU A 345 -9.63 -33.90 11.87
CA LEU A 345 -8.54 -34.88 11.86
C LEU A 345 -8.64 -35.79 10.64
N GLY A 346 -9.84 -36.22 10.25
CA GLY A 346 -10.03 -37.05 9.06
C GLY A 346 -9.50 -36.40 7.76
N TYR A 347 -9.65 -35.08 7.63
CA TYR A 347 -9.05 -34.34 6.51
C TYR A 347 -7.53 -34.23 6.64
N ILE A 348 -7.03 -33.92 7.84
CA ILE A 348 -5.59 -33.78 8.10
C ILE A 348 -4.85 -35.12 7.89
N ASP A 349 -5.42 -36.25 8.31
CA ASP A 349 -4.86 -37.58 8.11
C ASP A 349 -4.64 -37.87 6.62
N LYS A 350 -5.64 -37.54 5.79
CA LYS A 350 -5.52 -37.65 4.33
C LYS A 350 -4.42 -36.73 3.79
N THR A 351 -4.38 -35.48 4.24
CA THR A 351 -3.32 -34.53 3.89
C THR A 351 -1.92 -35.06 4.23
N VAL A 352 -1.74 -35.66 5.40
CA VAL A 352 -0.45 -36.24 5.82
C VAL A 352 -0.05 -37.43 4.94
N ILE A 353 -1.01 -38.26 4.53
CA ILE A 353 -0.76 -39.34 3.55
C ILE A 353 -0.27 -38.75 2.22
N ASP A 354 -0.92 -37.70 1.72
CA ASP A 354 -0.52 -37.04 0.47
C ASP A 354 0.91 -36.45 0.55
N ILE A 355 1.25 -35.86 1.71
CA ILE A 355 2.61 -35.39 2.02
C ILE A 355 3.62 -36.53 1.98
N ILE A 356 3.38 -37.65 2.68
CA ILE A 356 4.28 -38.81 2.70
C ILE A 356 4.50 -39.38 1.29
N ASN A 357 3.43 -39.46 0.49
CA ASN A 357 3.50 -39.91 -0.89
C ASN A 357 4.37 -38.97 -1.74
N ALA A 358 4.25 -37.65 -1.55
CA ALA A 358 5.08 -36.68 -2.26
C ALA A 358 6.56 -36.75 -1.85
N GLU A 359 6.86 -36.87 -0.56
CA GLU A 359 8.23 -37.08 -0.06
C GLU A 359 8.86 -38.34 -0.67
N THR A 360 8.08 -39.42 -0.77
CA THR A 360 8.53 -40.68 -1.37
C THR A 360 8.85 -40.53 -2.85
N ARG A 361 7.97 -39.86 -3.62
CA ARG A 361 8.20 -39.57 -5.05
C ARG A 361 9.45 -38.72 -5.26
N SER A 362 9.65 -37.69 -4.42
CA SER A 362 10.83 -36.82 -4.48
C SER A 362 12.13 -37.60 -4.25
N LYS A 363 12.17 -38.44 -3.21
CA LYS A 363 13.34 -39.30 -2.91
C LYS A 363 13.67 -40.26 -4.05
N LEU A 364 12.67 -40.85 -4.70
CA LEU A 364 12.87 -41.75 -5.84
C LEU A 364 13.38 -40.99 -7.08
N ALA A 365 12.90 -39.78 -7.33
CA ALA A 365 13.40 -38.93 -8.42
C ALA A 365 14.89 -38.60 -8.24
N SER A 366 15.29 -38.18 -7.03
CA SER A 366 16.70 -37.86 -6.72
C SER A 366 17.64 -39.07 -6.74
N GLN A 367 17.13 -40.30 -6.67
CA GLN A 367 17.92 -41.53 -6.80
C GLN A 367 18.13 -41.94 -8.27
N ASN A 368 17.23 -41.55 -9.18
CA ASN A 368 17.34 -41.85 -10.61
C ASN A 368 18.18 -40.83 -11.39
N GLU A 369 18.55 -39.70 -10.76
CA GLU A 369 19.42 -38.66 -11.33
C GLU A 369 20.91 -38.83 -10.95
N LYS A 370 21.25 -39.86 -10.16
CA LYS A 370 22.62 -40.29 -9.86
C LYS A 370 22.96 -41.55 -10.63
#